data_AF-A0A817SEG0-F1
#
_entry.id   AF-A0A817SEG0-F1
#
_cell.length_a   1.000
_cell.length_b   1.000
_cell.length_c   1.000
_cell.angle_alpha   90.00
_cell.angle_beta   90.00
_cell.angle_gamma   90.00
#
_symmetry.space_group_name_H-M   'P 1'
#
loop_
_entity.id
_entity.type
_entity.pdbx_description
1 polymer ?
#
loop_
_entity_poly.entity_id
_entity_poly.type
_entity_poly.pdbx_seq_one_letter_code
_entity_poly.pdbx_strand_id
1 'polypeptide(L)'
;SKEKEHDWGYLPRHFFCLKSTYGSINDLKLLVDKCHQRKIRVFLDCVFNHSDKDASLALIDRNYWYYKGRHHPDDPFWWGPEFNYEFEDKNLNIKPAVKFITDVVKYWIREFHLDGIRFDA
;
A
#
# COMPACT_ATOMS: atom_id res chain seq x y z
N SER A 1 18.38 2.32 -8.56
CA SER A 1 19.04 3.61 -8.37
C SER A 1 19.17 3.87 -6.87
N LYS A 2 20.24 4.55 -6.45
CA LYS A 2 20.55 4.87 -5.04
C LYS A 2 19.48 5.71 -4.32
N GLU A 3 18.50 6.26 -5.04
CA GLU A 3 17.35 6.98 -4.45
C GLU A 3 16.41 6.09 -3.63
N LYS A 4 16.40 4.76 -3.86
CA LYS A 4 15.48 3.83 -3.19
C LYS A 4 15.82 3.49 -1.74
N GLU A 5 17.00 3.87 -1.26
CA GLU A 5 17.41 3.62 0.14
C GLU A 5 16.79 4.61 1.13
N HIS A 6 16.21 5.71 0.64
CA HIS A 6 15.60 6.74 1.48
C HIS A 6 14.07 6.69 1.51
N ASP A 7 13.46 5.62 1.00
CA ASP A 7 12.04 5.41 1.26
C ASP A 7 11.87 4.72 2.61
N TRP A 8 11.36 5.46 3.59
CA TRP A 8 11.13 5.03 4.98
C TRP A 8 9.92 4.06 5.08
N GLY A 9 9.52 3.45 3.97
CA GLY A 9 8.36 2.58 3.83
C GLY A 9 7.12 3.26 3.26
N TYR A 10 7.25 4.50 2.79
CA TYR A 10 6.13 5.36 2.37
C TYR A 10 5.94 5.42 0.85
N LEU A 11 6.78 4.76 0.05
CA LEU A 11 6.67 4.68 -1.41
C LEU A 11 6.32 3.24 -1.85
N PRO A 12 5.07 2.78 -1.62
CA PRO A 12 4.70 1.39 -1.83
C PRO A 12 4.71 1.00 -3.31
N ARG A 13 5.27 -0.19 -3.60
CA ARG A 13 5.31 -0.79 -4.96
C ARG A 13 4.49 -2.08 -5.07
N HIS A 14 4.53 -2.91 -4.03
CA HIS A 14 3.90 -4.22 -3.96
C HIS A 14 3.08 -4.31 -2.68
N PHE A 15 1.80 -3.94 -2.76
CA PHE A 15 0.93 -3.74 -1.59
C PHE A 15 0.64 -5.01 -0.77
N PHE A 16 0.83 -6.20 -1.35
CA PHE A 16 0.64 -7.49 -0.68
C PHE A 16 1.95 -8.12 -0.17
N CYS A 17 3.09 -7.42 -0.28
CA CYS A 17 4.39 -8.01 -0.02
C CYS A 17 5.11 -7.29 1.11
N LEU A 18 5.74 -8.08 1.98
CA LEU A 18 6.74 -7.57 2.93
C LEU A 18 8.02 -7.22 2.18
N LYS A 19 8.62 -6.07 2.51
CA LYS A 19 9.96 -5.72 2.02
C LYS A 19 10.97 -6.71 2.58
N SER A 20 11.71 -7.41 1.72
CA SER A 20 12.61 -8.49 2.11
C SER A 20 13.70 -8.08 3.11
N THR A 21 14.07 -6.80 3.14
CA THR A 21 15.04 -6.25 4.10
C THR A 21 14.52 -6.22 5.54
N TYR A 22 13.20 -6.34 5.77
CA TYR A 22 12.60 -6.40 7.11
C TYR A 22 12.46 -7.83 7.65
N GLY A 23 12.91 -8.83 6.89
CA GLY A 23 12.81 -10.25 7.25
C GLY A 23 11.79 -11.01 6.41
N SER A 24 11.48 -12.22 6.86
CA SER A 24 10.52 -13.10 6.19
C SER A 24 9.08 -12.86 6.68
N ILE A 25 8.11 -13.38 5.93
CA ILE A 25 6.70 -13.42 6.34
C ILE A 25 6.54 -14.10 7.71
N ASN A 26 7.32 -15.15 7.98
CA ASN A 26 7.28 -15.87 9.25
C ASN A 26 7.82 -15.03 10.41
N ASP A 27 8.84 -14.18 10.16
CA ASP A 27 9.37 -13.28 11.18
C ASP A 27 8.34 -12.23 11.59
N LEU A 28 7.58 -11.68 10.63
CA LEU A 28 6.50 -10.75 10.94
C LEU A 28 5.36 -11.42 11.71
N LYS A 29 4.95 -12.64 11.32
CA LYS A 29 3.94 -13.40 12.09
C LYS A 29 4.41 -13.66 13.51
N LEU A 30 5.68 -14.06 13.68
CA LEU A 30 6.27 -14.28 14.98
C LEU A 30 6.32 -12.99 15.82
N LEU A 31 6.62 -11.85 15.22
CA LEU A 31 6.58 -10.55 15.90
C LEU A 31 5.18 -10.27 16.45
N VAL A 32 4.15 -10.38 15.60
CA VAL A 32 2.75 -10.13 16.01
C VAL A 32 2.35 -11.06 17.15
N ASP A 33 2.61 -12.37 17.01
CA ASP A 33 2.32 -13.36 18.04
C ASP A 33 3.00 -13.02 19.38
N LYS A 34 4.26 -12.58 19.34
CA LYS A 34 5.01 -12.21 20.55
C LYS A 34 4.50 -10.92 21.19
N CYS A 35 4.03 -9.95 20.41
CA CYS A 35 3.35 -8.76 20.90
C CYS A 35 2.03 -9.13 21.59
N HIS A 36 1.20 -9.96 20.95
CA HIS A 36 -0.09 -10.40 21.50
C HIS A 36 0.06 -11.19 22.80
N GLN A 37 1.05 -12.09 22.88
CA GLN A 37 1.39 -12.81 24.14
C GLN A 37 1.70 -11.85 25.30
N ARG A 38 2.14 -10.63 24.99
CA ARG A 38 2.45 -9.55 25.96
C ARG A 38 1.32 -8.54 26.10
N LYS A 39 0.14 -8.81 25.53
CA LYS A 39 -1.03 -7.91 25.51
C LYS A 39 -0.75 -6.57 24.82
N ILE A 40 0.14 -6.56 23.83
CA ILE A 40 0.45 -5.39 23.00
C ILE A 40 -0.28 -5.55 21.67
N ARG A 41 -1.07 -4.54 21.28
CA ARG A 41 -1.71 -4.50 19.96
C ARG A 41 -0.73 -4.03 18.90
N VAL A 42 -0.87 -4.55 17.69
CA VAL A 42 -0.01 -4.24 16.54
C VAL A 42 -0.84 -3.63 15.43
N PHE A 43 -0.45 -2.42 15.02
CA PHE A 43 -1.04 -1.70 13.89
C PHE A 43 0.02 -1.58 12.80
N LEU A 44 -0.37 -1.79 11.54
CA LEU A 44 0.50 -1.57 10.40
C LEU A 44 0.26 -0.16 9.84
N ASP A 45 1.34 0.56 9.60
CA ASP A 45 1.32 1.85 8.92
C ASP A 45 1.22 1.63 7.40
N CYS A 46 0.23 2.22 6.76
CA CYS A 46 -0.03 2.01 5.33
C CYS A 46 -0.31 3.31 4.61
N VAL A 47 0.37 3.48 3.47
CA VAL A 47 0.13 4.52 2.49
C VAL A 47 -0.81 4.01 1.41
N PHE A 48 -1.95 4.66 1.23
CA PHE A 48 -2.93 4.32 0.19
C PHE A 48 -3.32 5.49 -0.71
N ASN A 49 -2.77 6.68 -0.52
CA ASN A 49 -3.02 7.81 -1.42
C ASN A 49 -2.18 7.71 -2.72
N HIS A 50 -0.95 7.19 -2.65
CA HIS A 50 -0.02 7.10 -3.78
C HIS A 50 0.76 5.77 -3.84
N SER A 51 1.52 5.59 -4.91
CA SER A 51 2.47 4.48 -5.08
C SER A 51 3.81 4.95 -5.65
N ASP A 52 4.81 4.07 -5.65
CA ASP A 52 5.97 4.22 -6.52
C ASP A 52 5.51 4.29 -7.99
N LYS A 53 6.15 5.14 -8.81
CA LYS A 53 5.86 5.25 -10.25
C LYS A 53 6.06 3.94 -11.02
N ASP A 54 6.91 3.06 -10.51
CA ASP A 54 7.17 1.73 -11.09
C ASP A 54 6.34 0.63 -10.39
N ALA A 55 5.30 0.97 -9.63
CA ALA A 55 4.36 -0.02 -9.10
C ALA A 55 3.70 -0.80 -10.25
N SER A 56 3.46 -2.09 -10.05
CA SER A 56 2.92 -2.97 -11.11
C SER A 56 1.61 -2.44 -11.68
N LEU A 57 0.73 -1.91 -10.83
CA LEU A 57 -0.53 -1.29 -11.27
C LEU A 57 -0.30 -0.10 -12.22
N ALA A 58 0.71 0.72 -11.96
CA ALA A 58 1.03 1.89 -12.78
C ALA A 58 1.63 1.47 -14.15
N LEU A 59 2.31 0.34 -14.20
CA LEU A 59 2.92 -0.21 -15.42
C LEU A 59 1.93 -1.00 -16.30
N ILE A 60 0.90 -1.62 -15.69
CA ILE A 60 -0.09 -2.42 -16.42
C ILE A 60 -1.15 -1.53 -17.08
N ASP A 61 -1.83 -0.69 -16.29
CA ASP A 61 -2.84 0.24 -16.80
C ASP A 61 -2.99 1.43 -15.85
N ARG A 62 -2.08 2.40 -16.00
CA ARG A 62 -2.03 3.57 -15.11
C ARG A 62 -3.39 4.26 -14.93
N ASN A 63 -4.15 4.46 -16.01
CA ASN A 63 -5.36 5.26 -15.97
C ASN A 63 -6.54 4.51 -15.35
N TYR A 64 -6.48 3.19 -15.29
CA TYR A 64 -7.47 2.37 -14.59
C TYR A 64 -7.37 2.48 -13.07
N TRP A 65 -6.16 2.72 -12.55
CA TRP A 65 -5.88 2.74 -11.11
C TRP A 65 -5.65 4.16 -10.54
N TYR A 66 -5.06 5.06 -11.32
CA TYR A 66 -4.53 6.35 -10.86
C TYR A 66 -5.14 7.53 -11.61
N TYR A 67 -5.11 8.72 -10.98
CA TYR A 67 -5.53 9.96 -11.65
C TYR A 67 -4.62 10.30 -12.83
N LYS A 68 -5.23 10.80 -13.90
CA LYS A 68 -4.50 11.42 -15.01
C LYS A 68 -4.17 12.88 -14.64
N GLY A 69 -2.95 13.10 -14.16
CA GLY A 69 -2.38 14.45 -14.01
C GLY A 69 -2.91 15.27 -12.82
N ARG A 70 -3.22 14.64 -11.67
CA ARG A 70 -3.61 15.37 -10.45
C ARG A 70 -2.48 16.23 -9.90
N HIS A 71 -1.28 15.66 -9.80
CA HIS A 71 -0.02 16.35 -9.54
C HIS A 71 1.05 15.87 -10.51
N HIS A 72 1.99 16.75 -10.85
CA HIS A 72 3.09 16.47 -11.77
C HIS A 72 4.38 16.15 -11.00
N PRO A 73 5.34 15.43 -11.59
CA PRO A 73 6.62 15.15 -10.94
C PRO A 73 7.40 16.38 -10.46
N ASP A 74 7.10 17.55 -11.03
CA ASP A 74 7.73 18.82 -10.67
C ASP A 74 7.04 19.52 -9.48
N ASP A 75 5.93 18.96 -8.98
CA ASP A 75 5.20 19.46 -7.82
C ASP A 75 5.95 19.07 -6.52
N PRO A 76 6.22 20.02 -5.60
CA PRO A 76 6.88 19.73 -4.33
C PRO A 76 6.12 18.74 -3.43
N PHE A 77 4.83 18.50 -3.67
CA PHE A 77 4.01 17.53 -2.96
C PHE A 77 3.80 16.23 -3.74
N TRP A 78 4.55 16.02 -4.82
CA TRP A 78 4.45 14.79 -5.62
C TRP A 78 5.20 13.63 -4.97
N TRP A 79 4.42 12.69 -4.44
CA TRP A 79 4.95 11.44 -3.88
C TRP A 79 4.82 10.24 -4.82
N GLY A 80 4.24 10.43 -6.01
CA GLY A 80 4.03 9.36 -6.99
C GLY A 80 2.64 9.41 -7.65
N PRO A 81 2.29 8.42 -8.48
CA PRO A 81 0.92 8.29 -8.98
C PRO A 81 -0.09 8.15 -7.84
N GLU A 82 -1.15 8.95 -7.87
CA GLU A 82 -2.21 8.94 -6.86
C GLU A 82 -3.41 8.11 -7.29
N PHE A 83 -3.91 7.25 -6.39
CA PHE A 83 -5.03 6.38 -6.69
C PHE A 83 -6.29 7.17 -7.01
N ASN A 84 -7.00 6.76 -8.06
CA ASN A 84 -8.29 7.33 -8.43
C ASN A 84 -9.43 6.53 -7.80
N TYR A 85 -9.81 6.92 -6.58
CA TYR A 85 -10.93 6.33 -5.86
C TYR A 85 -12.32 6.73 -6.41
N GLU A 86 -12.37 7.66 -7.35
CA GLU A 86 -13.61 8.07 -8.00
C GLU A 86 -13.87 7.36 -9.33
N PHE A 87 -12.85 6.74 -9.92
CA PHE A 87 -13.03 5.95 -11.13
C PHE A 87 -13.92 4.73 -10.85
N GLU A 88 -14.87 4.52 -11.75
CA GLU A 88 -15.81 3.41 -11.73
C GLU A 88 -15.70 2.64 -13.05
N ASP A 89 -15.39 1.35 -12.95
CA ASP A 89 -15.50 0.42 -14.06
C ASP A 89 -16.96 -0.04 -14.16
N LYS A 90 -17.69 0.56 -15.09
CA LYS A 90 -19.13 0.28 -15.31
C LYS A 90 -19.40 -1.13 -15.82
N ASN A 91 -18.44 -1.77 -16.49
CA ASN A 91 -18.63 -3.14 -17.00
C ASN A 91 -18.59 -4.15 -15.85
N LEU A 92 -17.75 -3.89 -14.85
CA LEU A 92 -17.61 -4.73 -13.67
C LEU A 92 -18.45 -4.25 -12.48
N ASN A 93 -19.03 -3.05 -12.56
CA ASN A 93 -19.77 -2.38 -11.49
C ASN A 93 -18.93 -2.27 -10.20
N ILE A 94 -17.68 -1.83 -10.34
CA ILE A 94 -16.74 -1.66 -9.23
C ILE A 94 -15.99 -0.33 -9.34
N LYS A 95 -15.52 0.17 -8.19
CA LYS A 95 -14.42 1.14 -8.12
C LYS A 95 -13.11 0.38 -7.91
N PRO A 96 -12.25 0.20 -8.94
CA PRO A 96 -11.14 -0.75 -8.87
C PRO A 96 -10.10 -0.40 -7.80
N ALA A 97 -9.75 0.88 -7.64
CA ALA A 97 -8.84 1.31 -6.57
C ALA A 97 -9.40 1.03 -5.18
N VAL A 98 -10.70 1.34 -4.95
CA VAL A 98 -11.38 1.05 -3.67
C VAL A 98 -11.35 -0.45 -3.38
N LYS A 99 -11.70 -1.28 -4.37
CA LYS A 99 -11.69 -2.74 -4.21
C LYS A 99 -10.29 -3.26 -3.90
N PHE A 100 -9.28 -2.86 -4.68
CA PHE A 100 -7.91 -3.31 -4.51
C PHE A 100 -7.37 -2.99 -3.11
N ILE A 101 -7.51 -1.74 -2.65
CA ILE A 101 -7.01 -1.32 -1.34
C ILE A 101 -7.80 -1.96 -0.20
N THR A 102 -9.10 -2.14 -0.36
CA THR A 102 -9.91 -2.91 0.60
C THR A 102 -9.41 -4.35 0.73
N ASP A 103 -9.04 -4.98 -0.39
CA ASP A 103 -8.51 -6.35 -0.40
C ASP A 103 -7.11 -6.41 0.22
N VAL A 104 -6.26 -5.39 0.00
CA VAL A 104 -4.96 -5.22 0.69
C VAL A 104 -5.14 -5.13 2.20
N VAL A 105 -6.03 -4.26 2.68
CA VAL A 105 -6.30 -4.09 4.12
C VAL A 105 -6.79 -5.39 4.74
N LYS A 106 -7.74 -6.07 4.08
CA LYS A 106 -8.27 -7.36 4.54
C LYS A 106 -7.18 -8.42 4.60
N TYR A 107 -6.29 -8.46 3.59
CA TYR A 107 -5.19 -9.41 3.56
C TYR A 107 -4.27 -9.22 4.77
N TRP A 108 -3.77 -8.00 5.00
CA TRP A 108 -2.85 -7.74 6.10
C TRP A 108 -3.46 -8.04 7.47
N ILE A 109 -4.71 -7.63 7.70
CA ILE A 109 -5.41 -7.91 8.97
C ILE A 109 -5.61 -9.42 9.16
N ARG A 110 -6.10 -10.13 8.13
CA ARG A 110 -6.48 -11.54 8.27
C ARG A 110 -5.29 -12.49 8.27
N GLU A 111 -4.28 -12.24 7.43
CA GLU A 111 -3.15 -13.15 7.25
C GLU A 111 -2.12 -13.01 8.38
N PHE A 112 -1.96 -11.80 8.93
CA PHE A 112 -0.98 -11.50 9.97
C PHE A 112 -1.60 -11.21 11.33
N HIS A 113 -2.93 -11.29 11.45
CA HIS A 113 -3.68 -11.01 12.68
C HIS A 113 -3.42 -9.61 13.26
N LEU A 114 -3.20 -8.61 12.40
CA LEU A 114 -3.00 -7.23 12.86
C LEU A 114 -4.27 -6.68 13.52
N ASP A 115 -4.10 -5.86 14.56
CA ASP A 115 -5.21 -5.25 15.29
C ASP A 115 -5.83 -4.05 14.55
N GLY A 116 -5.14 -3.54 13.53
CA GLY A 116 -5.64 -2.49 12.67
C GLY A 116 -4.59 -1.92 11.73
N ILE A 117 -5.03 -0.91 10.98
CA ILE A 117 -4.19 -0.14 10.06
C ILE A 117 -4.19 1.31 10.50
N ARG A 118 -3.00 1.92 10.54
CA ARG A 118 -2.84 3.37 10.60
C ARG A 118 -2.74 3.86 9.16
N PHE A 119 -3.68 4.71 8.76
CA PHE A 119 -3.70 5.30 7.42
C PHE A 119 -2.79 6.52 7.41
N ASP A 120 -1.82 6.53 6.50
CA ASP A 120 -1.05 7.72 6.19
C ASP A 120 -1.75 8.54 5.10
N ALA A 121 -1.73 9.87 5.29
CA ALA A 121 -2.17 10.93 4.38
C ALA A 121 -3.62 10.82 3.85
#